data_AF-A0A554LHP7-F1
#
_entry.id   AF-A0A554LHP7-F1
#
_cell.length_a   1.000
_cell.length_b   1.000
_cell.length_c   1.000
_cell.angle_alpha   90.00
_cell.angle_beta   90.00
_cell.angle_gamma   90.00
#
_symmetry.space_group_name_H-M   'P 1'
#
loop_
_entity.id
_entity.type
_entity.pdbx_description
1 polymer ?
#
loop_
_entity_poly.entity_id
_entity_poly.type
_entity_poly.pdbx_seq_one_letter_code
_entity_poly.pdbx_strand_id
1 'polypeptide(L)'
;MNGTKIKLIIATQLMVWGELRLKKLSIQDLQKKNTKVIQITLDNEEKITCTPDHLFMLRNGNFIQAKNLTAKMSLMPLRKKLSERKGRITIEGYEMVLNPLTHKWAFSHLLSDQFNIKNKVYQKIDISHKHHIDFNKLNNNPDNIIQIKPEEHLQIHRDHADMTLHTPKTIQKCNKIKRTIAYRKKISNTIKTKYGKMLSEKAKKQWENAEYKKYISQKYIEFYQNNAEFRNQNRISLNNAQKKYWGNDINKKTQSDKVKKYFGDHPELKKILSKNAKIQWNNEKLLSWRSETTQKQWTDKFRKARKEKYNQTFLNSSLKFAKDLFEKGFNIDQYDNFRNSLKKKNPNLLKLETLKTRFFNNNINLLNDAIENFNHKIKKIEYLKNKIDVYDLEVSNTHNFALSSGVFVHNSAKQGRDRKFQAILPLRGKILNVERARVDRMLTSEEIKALIIAMGAGLGDEMNLEKIRYHRVIIMTDADVDGAHIRTLLLTFYYRHFKPIIDAGYLYIAQPPLYLISQGKTKQYAYSDDEKEKIIGAFNKTQPINIQRYKGLGEMNPIQLWETTMDPQNRILLQVRIDEAERADEVFSMLMGDEVPPRKRFIQTHAQSVQNLDV
;
A
#
# COMPACT_ATOMS: atom_id res chain seq x y z
N MET A 1 56.00 23.96 -27.99
CA MET A 1 55.75 22.68 -27.30
C MET A 1 54.58 22.87 -26.35
N ASN A 2 53.59 21.99 -26.47
CA ASN A 2 52.53 21.68 -25.50
C ASN A 2 51.73 22.89 -24.95
N GLY A 3 50.57 23.24 -25.49
CA GLY A 3 49.51 22.35 -25.95
C GLY A 3 48.30 22.56 -25.04
N THR A 4 47.23 23.10 -25.61
CA THR A 4 45.93 22.41 -25.71
C THR A 4 45.33 21.80 -24.43
N LYS A 5 45.75 22.23 -23.23
CA LYS A 5 45.20 21.79 -21.92
C LYS A 5 44.92 22.93 -20.93
N ILE A 6 44.94 24.19 -21.38
CA ILE A 6 44.53 25.37 -20.58
C ILE A 6 43.34 26.11 -21.24
N LYS A 7 42.66 25.45 -22.20
CA LYS A 7 41.37 25.90 -22.76
C LYS A 7 40.20 24.99 -22.34
N LEU A 8 40.35 24.25 -21.24
CA LEU A 8 39.29 23.42 -20.65
C LEU A 8 39.11 23.66 -19.14
N ILE A 9 39.39 24.87 -18.64
CA ILE A 9 38.98 25.35 -17.31
C ILE A 9 38.71 26.86 -17.40
N ILE A 10 37.75 27.28 -18.24
CA ILE A 10 37.07 28.57 -18.18
C ILE A 10 35.61 28.34 -18.60
N ALA A 11 34.89 27.52 -17.83
CA ALA A 11 33.46 27.25 -18.03
C ALA A 11 32.77 26.85 -16.71
N THR A 12 33.18 27.43 -15.58
CA THR A 12 32.56 27.19 -14.29
C THR A 12 32.87 28.38 -13.38
N GLN A 13 31.86 28.87 -12.65
CA GLN A 13 31.84 30.11 -11.84
C GLN A 13 31.65 31.42 -12.62
N LEU A 14 30.38 31.76 -12.89
CA LEU A 14 29.79 33.07 -12.61
C LEU A 14 28.27 33.01 -12.84
N MET A 15 27.55 32.44 -11.87
CA MET A 15 26.12 32.64 -11.65
C MET A 15 25.81 32.30 -10.19
N VAL A 16 26.06 33.27 -9.30
CA VAL A 16 25.47 33.26 -7.95
C VAL A 16 25.05 34.70 -7.67
N TRP A 17 23.82 34.84 -7.16
CA TRP A 17 23.10 36.03 -6.67
C TRP A 17 22.11 36.67 -7.66
N GLY A 18 20.84 36.28 -7.48
CA GLY A 18 19.66 36.76 -8.21
C GLY A 18 18.41 35.89 -7.93
N GLU A 19 17.96 35.88 -6.68
CA GLU A 19 16.71 35.32 -6.11
C GLU A 19 15.79 34.39 -6.95
N LEU A 20 16.21 33.14 -7.15
CA LEU A 20 15.30 32.02 -7.42
C LEU A 20 14.86 31.39 -6.09
N ARG A 21 13.77 31.88 -5.48
CA ARG A 21 13.09 31.10 -4.43
C ARG A 21 12.24 30.03 -5.09
N LEU A 22 12.84 28.86 -5.35
CA LEU A 22 12.08 27.63 -5.49
C LEU A 22 11.29 27.44 -4.18
N LYS A 23 9.97 27.68 -4.20
CA LYS A 23 9.11 27.35 -3.07
C LYS A 23 9.27 25.84 -2.83
N LYS A 24 9.90 25.49 -1.72
CA LYS A 24 9.95 24.11 -1.23
C LYS A 24 8.50 23.68 -1.07
N LEU A 25 8.04 22.70 -1.84
CA LEU A 25 6.70 22.15 -1.69
C LEU A 25 6.57 21.69 -0.24
N SER A 26 5.72 22.35 0.53
CA SER A 26 5.41 21.90 1.87
C SER A 26 4.46 20.71 1.76
N ILE A 27 4.45 19.83 2.77
CA ILE A 27 3.44 18.74 2.83
C ILE A 27 2.02 19.32 2.73
N GLN A 28 1.80 20.54 3.22
CA GLN A 28 0.52 21.25 3.14
C GLN A 28 0.10 21.57 1.69
N ASP A 29 1.05 21.75 0.76
CA ASP A 29 0.77 21.96 -0.67
C ASP A 29 0.43 20.64 -1.41
N LEU A 30 0.75 19.47 -0.84
CA LEU A 30 0.49 18.12 -1.38
C LEU A 30 -0.72 17.41 -0.74
N GLN A 31 -1.33 18.04 0.26
CA GLN A 31 -2.46 17.54 1.04
C GLN A 31 -3.77 18.13 0.49
N LYS A 32 -4.73 17.30 0.09
CA LYS A 32 -6.12 17.74 -0.11
C LYS A 32 -6.84 17.68 1.23
N LYS A 33 -6.99 18.84 1.88
CA LYS A 33 -7.70 18.94 3.16
C LYS A 33 -9.21 18.74 3.01
N ASN A 34 -9.86 18.19 4.03
CA ASN A 34 -11.32 18.09 4.10
C ASN A 34 -11.95 17.40 2.87
N THR A 35 -11.36 16.27 2.44
CA THR A 35 -11.82 15.55 1.26
C THR A 35 -12.92 14.55 1.62
N LYS A 36 -13.94 14.43 0.76
CA LYS A 36 -14.96 13.37 0.87
C LYS A 36 -14.31 12.02 0.63
N VAL A 37 -14.59 11.03 1.47
CA VAL A 37 -14.04 9.68 1.36
C VAL A 37 -15.15 8.63 1.40
N ILE A 38 -14.87 7.48 0.80
CA ILE A 38 -15.72 6.29 0.83
C ILE A 38 -15.03 5.17 1.60
N GLN A 39 -15.81 4.36 2.30
CA GLN A 39 -15.36 3.16 2.99
C GLN A 39 -15.90 1.92 2.27
N ILE A 40 -15.00 1.04 1.85
CA ILE A 40 -15.27 -0.24 1.21
C ILE A 40 -15.02 -1.32 2.26
N THR A 41 -16.03 -2.14 2.55
CA THR A 41 -15.91 -3.31 3.42
C THR A 41 -15.81 -4.56 2.57
N LEU A 42 -14.82 -5.40 2.83
CA LEU A 42 -14.61 -6.68 2.15
C LEU A 42 -15.33 -7.84 2.86
N ASP A 43 -15.41 -8.98 2.20
CA ASP A 43 -16.00 -10.23 2.70
C ASP A 43 -15.35 -10.76 3.98
N ASN A 44 -14.06 -10.50 4.15
CA ASN A 44 -13.26 -10.79 5.35
C ASN A 44 -13.43 -9.76 6.49
N GLU A 45 -14.36 -8.80 6.34
CA GLU A 45 -14.62 -7.68 7.25
C GLU A 45 -13.54 -6.59 7.31
N GLU A 46 -12.50 -6.67 6.49
CA GLU A 46 -11.53 -5.58 6.34
C GLU A 46 -12.18 -4.35 5.73
N LYS A 47 -11.77 -3.18 6.22
CA LYS A 47 -12.28 -1.88 5.80
C LYS A 47 -11.18 -1.08 5.10
N ILE A 48 -11.50 -0.59 3.92
CA ILE A 48 -10.65 0.23 3.07
C ILE A 48 -11.33 1.59 2.94
N THR A 49 -10.72 2.64 3.47
CA THR A 49 -11.19 4.01 3.24
C THR A 49 -10.40 4.63 2.07
N CYS A 50 -11.00 5.43 1.20
CA CYS A 50 -10.34 6.02 0.03
C CYS A 50 -11.11 7.21 -0.55
N THR A 51 -10.48 7.98 -1.43
CA THR A 51 -11.22 9.03 -2.16
C THR A 51 -12.12 8.41 -3.25
N PRO A 52 -13.30 9.00 -3.56
CA PRO A 52 -14.24 8.47 -4.55
C PRO A 52 -13.62 8.23 -5.93
N ASP A 53 -12.62 9.01 -6.29
CA ASP A 53 -11.91 9.00 -7.56
C ASP A 53 -10.69 8.06 -7.59
N HIS A 54 -10.38 7.36 -6.49
CA HIS A 54 -9.27 6.40 -6.43
C HIS A 54 -9.50 5.20 -7.37
N LEU A 55 -8.49 4.80 -8.15
CA LEU A 55 -8.60 3.67 -9.06
C LEU A 55 -8.20 2.36 -8.37
N PHE A 56 -9.15 1.43 -8.27
CA PHE A 56 -8.86 0.05 -7.90
C PHE A 56 -8.67 -0.82 -9.13
N MET A 57 -7.67 -1.70 -9.07
CA MET A 57 -7.56 -2.81 -10.01
C MET A 57 -8.54 -3.93 -9.63
N LEU A 58 -9.38 -4.31 -10.58
CA LEU A 58 -10.23 -5.48 -10.54
C LEU A 58 -9.44 -6.76 -10.83
N ARG A 59 -9.98 -7.92 -10.47
CA ARG A 59 -9.36 -9.23 -10.74
C ARG A 59 -9.08 -9.50 -12.23
N ASN A 60 -9.84 -8.87 -13.14
CA ASN A 60 -9.63 -8.95 -14.58
C ASN A 60 -8.53 -8.02 -15.11
N GLY A 61 -7.82 -7.30 -14.23
CA GLY A 61 -6.75 -6.37 -14.58
C GLY A 61 -7.22 -4.96 -14.96
N ASN A 62 -8.53 -4.74 -15.13
CA ASN A 62 -9.07 -3.42 -15.45
C ASN A 62 -9.12 -2.52 -14.21
N PHE A 63 -8.98 -1.21 -14.42
CA PHE A 63 -9.06 -0.22 -13.36
C PHE A 63 -10.43 0.42 -13.33
N ILE A 64 -10.96 0.65 -12.12
CA ILE A 64 -12.23 1.32 -11.90
C ILE A 64 -12.13 2.28 -10.72
N GLN A 65 -12.79 3.44 -10.83
CA GLN A 65 -12.85 4.40 -9.74
C GLN A 65 -13.67 3.85 -8.57
N ALA A 66 -13.28 4.20 -7.35
CA ALA A 66 -13.85 3.68 -6.12
C ALA A 66 -15.35 3.99 -6.02
N LYS A 67 -15.79 5.15 -6.51
CA LYS A 67 -17.22 5.55 -6.59
C LYS A 67 -18.06 4.68 -7.54
N ASN A 68 -17.41 4.03 -8.51
CA ASN A 68 -18.06 3.19 -9.52
C ASN A 68 -17.99 1.69 -9.15
N LEU A 69 -17.40 1.33 -8.01
CA LEU A 69 -17.37 -0.04 -7.54
C LEU A 69 -18.77 -0.51 -7.15
N THR A 70 -19.05 -1.78 -7.40
CA THR A 70 -20.30 -2.44 -7.02
C THR A 70 -20.02 -3.71 -6.22
N ALA A 71 -20.99 -4.18 -5.43
CA ALA A 71 -20.87 -5.41 -4.63
C ALA A 71 -20.69 -6.69 -5.47
N LYS A 72 -20.88 -6.61 -6.79
CA LYS A 72 -20.63 -7.70 -7.74
C LYS A 72 -19.18 -7.75 -8.23
N MET A 73 -18.36 -6.75 -7.91
CA MET A 73 -16.97 -6.66 -8.36
C MET A 73 -16.00 -7.18 -7.29
N SER A 74 -14.92 -7.82 -7.76
CA SER A 74 -13.84 -8.33 -6.90
C SER A 74 -12.55 -7.55 -7.11
N LEU A 75 -11.94 -7.12 -6.02
CA LEU A 75 -10.70 -6.33 -6.02
C LEU A 75 -9.47 -7.23 -6.06
N MET A 76 -8.38 -6.71 -6.65
CA MET A 76 -7.08 -7.36 -6.56
C MET A 76 -6.59 -7.43 -5.09
N PRO A 77 -6.06 -8.58 -4.61
CA PRO A 77 -5.56 -8.75 -3.26
C PRO A 77 -4.60 -7.66 -2.79
N LEU A 78 -4.93 -6.97 -1.70
CA LEU A 78 -3.96 -6.17 -0.95
C LEU A 78 -3.33 -7.03 0.14
N ARG A 79 -2.15 -7.58 -0.12
CA ARG A 79 -1.44 -8.41 0.86
C ARG A 79 -0.66 -7.52 1.83
N LYS A 80 -1.12 -7.48 3.08
CA LYS A 80 -0.46 -6.80 4.20
C LYS A 80 0.05 -7.80 5.24
N LYS A 81 1.10 -7.43 5.96
CA LYS A 81 1.52 -8.11 7.18
C LYS A 81 2.25 -7.16 8.12
N LEU A 82 2.34 -7.53 9.38
CA LEU A 82 3.25 -6.88 10.32
C LEU A 82 4.63 -7.50 10.22
N SER A 83 5.65 -6.68 10.38
CA SER A 83 7.04 -7.12 10.38
C SER A 83 7.34 -7.93 11.64
N GLU A 84 8.02 -9.06 11.46
CA GLU A 84 8.51 -9.91 12.54
C GLU A 84 10.04 -9.96 12.48
N ARG A 85 10.71 -10.00 13.63
CA ARG A 85 12.17 -10.11 13.71
C ARG A 85 12.64 -11.50 13.26
N LYS A 86 12.79 -11.67 11.94
CA LYS A 86 13.21 -12.92 11.31
C LYS A 86 13.99 -12.66 10.03
N GLY A 87 15.09 -13.39 9.85
CA GLY A 87 15.95 -13.25 8.67
C GLY A 87 16.59 -11.86 8.57
N ARG A 88 16.38 -11.18 7.45
CA ARG A 88 16.92 -9.83 7.17
C ARG A 88 16.11 -8.68 7.80
N ILE A 89 14.97 -8.97 8.43
CA ILE A 89 14.11 -7.96 9.07
C ILE A 89 14.54 -7.77 10.53
N THR A 90 15.01 -6.59 10.88
CA THR A 90 15.50 -6.23 12.23
C THR A 90 14.44 -5.54 13.11
N ILE A 91 13.36 -5.05 12.50
CA ILE A 91 12.30 -4.27 13.17
C ILE A 91 10.97 -5.05 13.25
N GLU A 92 10.28 -4.93 14.38
CA GLU A 92 9.02 -5.63 14.68
C GLU A 92 7.84 -4.66 14.81
N GLY A 93 6.68 -5.08 14.29
CA GLY A 93 5.41 -4.38 14.42
C GLY A 93 5.22 -3.22 13.43
N TYR A 94 6.02 -3.15 12.37
CA TYR A 94 5.80 -2.19 11.28
C TYR A 94 4.93 -2.80 10.18
N GLU A 95 4.05 -2.01 9.59
CA GLU A 95 3.24 -2.45 8.46
C GLU A 95 4.13 -2.67 7.21
N MET A 96 3.90 -3.80 6.54
CA MET A 96 4.50 -4.14 5.26
C MET A 96 3.41 -4.47 4.24
N VAL A 97 3.64 -4.05 3.00
CA VAL A 97 2.80 -4.33 1.84
C VAL A 97 3.58 -5.15 0.81
N LEU A 98 2.91 -6.10 0.15
CA LEU A 98 3.51 -6.88 -0.93
C LEU A 98 3.42 -6.11 -2.24
N ASN A 99 4.55 -5.90 -2.90
CA ASN A 99 4.56 -5.42 -4.28
C ASN A 99 4.16 -6.57 -5.22
N PRO A 100 3.08 -6.44 -6.01
CA PRO A 100 2.58 -7.51 -6.86
C PRO A 100 3.48 -7.81 -8.07
N LEU A 101 4.26 -6.84 -8.56
CA LEU A 101 5.16 -7.04 -9.71
C LEU A 101 6.47 -7.71 -9.31
N THR A 102 7.04 -7.31 -8.17
CA THR A 102 8.35 -7.84 -7.72
C THR A 102 8.23 -9.00 -6.73
N HIS A 103 7.02 -9.29 -6.26
CA HIS A 103 6.74 -10.24 -5.17
C HIS A 103 7.57 -10.01 -3.89
N LYS A 104 8.03 -8.76 -3.66
CA LYS A 104 8.81 -8.37 -2.49
C LYS A 104 7.95 -7.60 -1.50
N TRP A 105 8.21 -7.84 -0.22
CA TRP A 105 7.60 -7.08 0.87
C TRP A 105 8.36 -5.77 1.07
N ALA A 106 7.64 -4.65 1.06
CA ALA A 106 8.16 -3.32 1.35
C ALA A 106 7.52 -2.77 2.63
N PHE A 107 8.26 -2.01 3.41
CA PHE A 107 7.72 -1.32 4.58
C PHE A 107 6.93 -0.09 4.15
N SER A 108 5.72 0.09 4.68
CA SER A 108 4.85 1.21 4.31
C SER A 108 5.51 2.57 4.61
N HIS A 109 6.17 2.75 5.75
CA HIS A 109 6.87 3.99 6.09
C HIS A 109 8.04 4.32 5.15
N LEU A 110 8.73 3.32 4.57
CA LEU A 110 9.79 3.56 3.60
C LEU A 110 9.22 4.06 2.26
N LEU A 111 8.02 3.62 1.90
CA LEU A 111 7.33 4.11 0.71
C LEU A 111 6.89 5.57 0.90
N SER A 112 6.44 5.94 2.09
CA SER A 112 6.14 7.34 2.46
C SER A 112 7.39 8.23 2.48
N ASP A 113 8.51 7.73 2.99
CA ASP A 113 9.82 8.42 2.92
C ASP A 113 10.27 8.63 1.47
N GLN A 114 10.17 7.60 0.63
CA GLN A 114 10.47 7.71 -0.81
C GLN A 114 9.58 8.76 -1.49
N PHE A 115 8.30 8.81 -1.13
CA PHE A 115 7.40 9.85 -1.63
C PHE A 115 7.88 11.26 -1.25
N ASN A 116 8.26 11.48 0.01
CA ASN A 116 8.76 12.77 0.49
C ASN A 116 10.03 13.20 -0.26
N ILE A 117 10.98 12.28 -0.48
CA ILE A 117 12.18 12.54 -1.28
C ILE A 117 11.82 12.89 -2.73
N LYS A 118 10.99 12.06 -3.38
CA LYS A 118 10.61 12.23 -4.79
C LYS A 118 9.87 13.56 -5.03
N ASN A 119 9.17 14.08 -4.02
CA ASN A 119 8.44 15.36 -4.08
C ASN A 119 9.21 16.52 -3.44
N LYS A 120 10.48 16.34 -3.09
CA LYS A 120 11.35 17.38 -2.50
C LYS A 120 10.81 18.00 -1.21
N VAL A 121 10.01 17.26 -0.43
CA VAL A 121 9.54 17.68 0.90
C VAL A 121 10.75 17.90 1.82
N TYR A 122 11.70 16.97 1.78
CA TYR A 122 13.05 17.11 2.31
C TYR A 122 14.07 16.49 1.37
N GLN A 123 15.33 16.91 1.49
CA GLN A 123 16.43 16.32 0.75
C GLN A 123 16.81 14.98 1.39
N LYS A 124 17.27 14.03 0.57
CA LYS A 124 17.75 12.74 1.05
C LYS A 124 19.05 12.97 1.84
N ILE A 125 19.09 12.45 3.07
CA ILE A 125 20.29 12.45 3.90
C ILE A 125 20.95 11.07 3.75
N ASP A 126 22.26 11.02 3.44
CA ASP A 126 22.96 9.77 3.13
C ASP A 126 22.97 8.77 4.29
N ILE A 127 23.12 9.27 5.52
CA ILE A 127 23.05 8.47 6.74
C ILE A 127 21.89 9.00 7.57
N SER A 128 20.72 8.38 7.44
CA SER A 128 19.51 8.81 8.14
C SER A 128 18.61 7.67 8.61
N HIS A 129 18.06 7.85 9.80
CA HIS A 129 16.95 7.08 10.31
C HIS A 129 15.62 7.71 9.89
N LYS A 130 14.63 6.85 9.64
CA LYS A 130 13.27 7.25 9.31
C LYS A 130 12.47 7.16 10.59
N HIS A 131 11.87 8.27 11.00
CA HIS A 131 11.20 8.37 12.28
C HIS A 131 9.76 8.84 12.11
N HIS A 132 8.86 8.22 12.88
CA HIS A 132 7.46 8.62 13.00
C HIS A 132 7.35 9.77 14.01
N ILE A 133 6.91 10.96 13.61
CA ILE A 133 6.83 12.13 14.50
C ILE A 133 5.95 11.83 15.73
N ASP A 134 4.83 11.14 15.53
CA ASP A 134 3.89 10.76 16.58
C ASP A 134 4.26 9.45 17.33
N PHE A 135 5.41 8.85 17.01
CA PHE A 135 5.88 7.55 17.53
C PHE A 135 4.93 6.36 17.27
N ASN A 136 3.86 6.55 16.51
CA ASN A 136 2.94 5.50 16.09
C ASN A 136 3.47 4.82 14.82
N LYS A 137 4.08 3.66 14.97
CA LYS A 137 4.65 2.85 13.88
C LYS A 137 3.67 2.47 12.79
N LEU A 138 2.38 2.50 13.11
CA LEU A 138 1.35 2.24 12.14
C LEU A 138 1.02 3.51 11.37
N ASN A 139 1.16 4.73 11.91
CA ASN A 139 0.85 5.97 11.20
C ASN A 139 1.88 6.29 10.10
N ASN A 140 1.70 5.73 8.91
CA ASN A 140 2.65 5.88 7.82
C ASN A 140 2.38 7.11 6.95
N ASN A 141 1.52 8.04 7.37
CA ASN A 141 1.22 9.23 6.57
C ASN A 141 2.51 10.05 6.27
N PRO A 142 2.66 10.65 5.09
CA PRO A 142 3.88 11.37 4.71
C PRO A 142 4.27 12.53 5.63
N ASP A 143 3.28 13.21 6.22
CA ASP A 143 3.47 14.25 7.24
C ASP A 143 4.10 13.72 8.53
N ASN A 144 3.86 12.45 8.84
CA ASN A 144 4.35 11.81 10.04
C ASN A 144 5.74 11.18 9.87
N ILE A 145 6.34 11.20 8.67
CA ILE A 145 7.63 10.54 8.39
C ILE A 145 8.74 11.57 8.11
N ILE A 146 9.76 11.57 8.96
CA ILE A 146 10.93 12.45 8.82
C ILE A 146 12.25 11.64 8.73
N GLN A 147 13.23 12.22 8.04
CA GLN A 147 14.61 11.74 8.08
C GLN A 147 15.42 12.54 9.09
N ILE A 148 16.10 11.82 9.96
CA ILE A 148 16.90 12.40 11.04
C ILE A 148 18.26 11.72 11.05
N LYS A 149 19.34 12.46 11.35
CA LYS A 149 20.68 11.88 11.50
C LYS A 149 20.69 10.88 12.67
N PRO A 150 21.61 9.89 12.69
CA PRO A 150 21.69 8.91 13.77
C PRO A 150 21.79 9.51 15.16
N GLU A 151 22.58 10.57 15.32
CA GLU A 151 22.81 11.26 16.58
C GLU A 151 21.56 11.98 17.08
N GLU A 152 20.92 12.77 16.23
CA GLU A 152 19.65 13.45 16.51
C GLU A 152 18.52 12.45 16.79
N HIS A 153 18.44 11.35 16.03
CA HIS A 153 17.48 10.29 16.28
C HIS A 153 17.70 9.66 17.65
N LEU A 154 18.96 9.37 18.02
CA LEU A 154 19.30 8.86 19.34
C LEU A 154 18.98 9.88 20.45
N GLN A 155 19.20 11.17 20.19
CA GLN A 155 18.87 12.24 21.14
C GLN A 155 17.35 12.32 21.37
N ILE A 156 16.52 12.22 20.32
CA ILE A 156 15.06 12.12 20.46
C ILE A 156 14.65 10.94 21.35
N HIS A 157 15.31 9.77 21.21
CA HIS A 157 15.04 8.63 22.09
C HIS A 157 15.53 8.84 23.53
N ARG A 158 16.56 9.66 23.76
CA ARG A 158 17.02 10.05 25.11
C ARG A 158 16.07 11.05 25.75
N ASP A 159 15.68 12.10 25.02
CA ASP A 159 14.81 13.16 25.52
C ASP A 159 13.41 12.62 25.84
N HIS A 160 12.93 11.68 25.02
CA HIS A 160 11.67 10.98 25.26
C HIS A 160 11.86 9.69 26.06
N ALA A 161 13.03 9.41 26.63
CA ALA A 161 13.23 8.21 27.44
C ALA A 161 12.28 8.18 28.64
N ASP A 162 11.99 9.34 29.24
CA ASP A 162 11.04 9.43 30.35
C ASP A 162 9.59 9.24 29.90
N MET A 163 9.28 9.67 28.67
CA MET A 163 7.96 9.51 28.03
C MET A 163 7.76 8.14 27.37
N THR A 164 8.82 7.34 27.22
CA THR A 164 8.75 6.03 26.52
C THR A 164 9.26 4.87 27.38
N LEU A 165 10.48 4.93 27.91
CA LEU A 165 11.15 3.86 28.67
C LEU A 165 10.89 3.92 30.17
N HIS A 166 10.81 5.12 30.77
CA HIS A 166 10.60 5.31 32.21
C HIS A 166 9.17 5.71 32.61
N THR A 167 8.21 5.62 31.69
CA THR A 167 6.80 5.80 32.07
C THR A 167 6.35 4.70 33.05
N PRO A 168 5.39 4.97 33.95
CA PRO A 168 4.84 3.97 34.85
C PRO A 168 4.33 2.72 34.12
N LYS A 169 3.75 2.91 32.92
CA LYS A 169 3.26 1.84 32.06
C LYS A 169 4.39 1.00 31.47
N THR A 170 5.47 1.61 31.00
CA THR A 170 6.63 0.87 30.47
C THR A 170 7.43 0.22 31.59
N ILE A 171 7.58 0.87 32.75
CA ILE A 171 8.16 0.27 33.95
C ILE A 171 7.32 -0.94 34.38
N GLN A 172 6.00 -0.84 34.42
CA GLN A 172 5.12 -1.99 34.68
C GLN A 172 5.27 -3.08 33.62
N LYS A 173 5.37 -2.72 32.34
CA LYS A 173 5.60 -3.67 31.23
C LYS A 173 6.95 -4.37 31.37
N CYS A 174 8.01 -3.63 31.70
CA CYS A 174 9.34 -4.14 31.99
C CYS A 174 9.33 -5.02 33.23
N ASN A 175 8.61 -4.65 34.29
CA ASN A 175 8.42 -5.49 35.49
C ASN A 175 7.67 -6.77 35.12
N LYS A 176 6.64 -6.69 34.28
CA LYS A 176 5.91 -7.84 33.76
C LYS A 176 6.81 -8.74 32.92
N ILE A 177 7.65 -8.17 32.04
CA ILE A 177 8.66 -8.89 31.24
C ILE A 177 9.70 -9.53 32.17
N LYS A 178 10.25 -8.80 33.13
CA LYS A 178 11.19 -9.29 34.15
C LYS A 178 10.60 -10.42 35.01
N ARG A 179 9.28 -10.45 35.16
CA ARG A 179 8.52 -11.53 35.81
C ARG A 179 8.25 -12.72 34.89
N THR A 180 8.38 -12.59 33.56
CA THR A 180 8.18 -13.72 32.63
C THR A 180 9.22 -14.81 32.81
N ILE A 181 8.80 -16.06 32.58
CA ILE A 181 9.67 -17.24 32.63
C ILE A 181 10.83 -17.11 31.63
N ALA A 182 10.57 -16.60 30.42
CA ALA A 182 11.58 -16.47 29.36
C ALA A 182 12.69 -15.48 29.75
N TYR A 183 12.34 -14.30 30.25
CA TYR A 183 13.33 -13.32 30.70
C TYR A 183 14.09 -13.81 31.93
N ARG A 184 13.39 -14.37 32.93
CA ARG A 184 14.03 -14.98 34.11
C ARG A 184 14.98 -16.09 33.71
N LYS A 185 14.63 -16.90 32.70
CA LYS A 185 15.51 -17.95 32.16
C LYS A 185 16.70 -17.37 31.39
N LYS A 186 16.51 -16.29 30.62
CA LYS A 186 17.61 -15.58 29.94
C LYS A 186 18.60 -15.01 30.96
N ILE A 187 18.11 -14.28 31.96
CA ILE A 187 18.96 -13.75 33.04
C ILE A 187 19.57 -14.87 33.86
N SER A 188 18.83 -15.91 34.21
CA SER A 188 19.38 -17.10 34.88
C SER A 188 20.49 -17.75 34.04
N ASN A 189 20.34 -17.84 32.72
CA ASN A 189 21.39 -18.33 31.83
C ASN A 189 22.59 -17.38 31.82
N THR A 190 22.41 -16.06 31.67
CA THR A 190 23.51 -15.09 31.71
C THR A 190 24.25 -15.11 33.05
N ILE A 191 23.50 -15.19 34.16
CA ILE A 191 24.07 -15.35 35.49
C ILE A 191 24.82 -16.67 35.57
N LYS A 192 24.25 -17.80 35.12
CA LYS A 192 24.92 -19.11 35.11
C LYS A 192 26.18 -19.14 34.24
N THR A 193 26.18 -18.51 33.06
CA THR A 193 27.30 -18.55 32.12
C THR A 193 28.41 -17.57 32.47
N LYS A 194 28.07 -16.35 32.90
CA LYS A 194 29.05 -15.29 33.16
C LYS A 194 29.47 -15.18 34.63
N TYR A 195 28.56 -15.46 35.55
CA TYR A 195 28.76 -15.27 36.99
C TYR A 195 28.49 -16.53 37.83
N GLY A 196 28.14 -17.65 37.18
CA GLY A 196 27.52 -18.79 37.85
C GLY A 196 28.50 -19.57 38.71
N LYS A 197 29.74 -19.70 38.23
CA LYS A 197 30.83 -20.34 38.97
C LYS A 197 31.12 -19.59 40.27
N MET A 198 31.34 -18.29 40.17
CA MET A 198 31.57 -17.39 41.30
C MET A 198 30.40 -17.41 42.32
N LEU A 199 29.15 -17.32 41.86
CA LEU A 199 27.98 -17.35 42.74
C LEU A 199 27.75 -18.73 43.37
N SER A 200 28.01 -19.81 42.64
CA SER A 200 27.92 -21.17 43.17
C SER A 200 28.97 -21.44 44.24
N GLU A 201 30.19 -20.94 44.06
CA GLU A 201 31.27 -21.08 45.06
C GLU A 201 30.91 -20.33 46.34
N LYS A 202 30.39 -19.11 46.23
CA LYS A 202 29.88 -18.34 47.37
C LYS A 202 28.72 -19.03 48.07
N ALA A 203 27.76 -19.57 47.30
CA ALA A 203 26.63 -20.29 47.87
C ALA A 203 27.08 -21.58 48.58
N LYS A 204 27.97 -22.39 48.00
CA LYS A 204 28.48 -23.63 48.63
C LYS A 204 29.16 -23.33 49.96
N LYS A 205 30.03 -22.31 50.02
CA LYS A 205 30.64 -21.84 51.27
C LYS A 205 29.61 -21.42 52.32
N GLN A 206 28.50 -20.81 51.89
CA GLN A 206 27.42 -20.43 52.80
C GLN A 206 26.61 -21.64 53.32
N TRP A 207 26.41 -22.67 52.49
CA TRP A 207 25.68 -23.89 52.84
C TRP A 207 26.49 -24.90 53.65
N GLU A 208 27.81 -24.76 53.71
CA GLU A 208 28.70 -25.51 54.61
C GLU A 208 28.47 -25.13 56.08
N ASN A 209 27.95 -23.93 56.35
CA ASN A 209 27.54 -23.52 57.68
C ASN A 209 26.27 -24.29 58.12
N ALA A 210 26.43 -25.15 59.14
CA ALA A 210 25.36 -26.01 59.65
C ALA A 210 24.17 -25.23 60.26
N GLU A 211 24.43 -24.11 60.92
CA GLU A 211 23.39 -23.25 61.49
C GLU A 211 22.56 -22.60 60.38
N TYR A 212 23.21 -22.08 59.34
CA TYR A 212 22.54 -21.49 58.18
C TYR A 212 21.64 -22.52 57.47
N LYS A 213 22.14 -23.75 57.27
CA LYS A 213 21.39 -24.84 56.64
C LYS A 213 20.14 -25.22 57.44
N LYS A 214 20.27 -25.33 58.77
CA LYS A 214 19.14 -25.64 59.67
C LYS A 214 18.12 -24.50 59.65
N TYR A 215 18.59 -23.25 59.77
CA TYR A 215 17.76 -22.05 59.71
C TYR A 215 16.94 -21.96 58.41
N ILE A 216 17.56 -22.08 57.24
CA ILE A 216 16.87 -21.99 55.95
C ILE A 216 15.86 -23.13 55.76
N SER A 217 16.22 -24.36 56.17
CA SER A 217 15.31 -25.51 56.06
C SER A 217 14.06 -25.32 56.90
N GLN A 218 14.23 -24.85 58.14
CA GLN A 218 13.11 -24.57 59.04
C GLN A 218 12.24 -23.42 58.53
N LYS A 219 12.85 -22.31 58.10
CA LYS A 219 12.12 -21.17 57.50
C LYS A 219 11.36 -21.56 56.24
N TYR A 220 11.88 -22.48 55.43
CA TYR A 220 11.17 -22.98 54.27
C TYR A 220 9.95 -23.82 54.65
N ILE A 221 10.05 -24.70 55.64
CA ILE A 221 8.92 -25.50 56.13
C ILE A 221 7.84 -24.59 56.73
N GLU A 222 8.23 -23.63 57.57
CA GLU A 222 7.33 -22.62 58.14
C GLU A 222 6.61 -21.83 57.04
N PHE A 223 7.35 -21.33 56.03
CA PHE A 223 6.77 -20.65 54.88
C PHE A 223 5.79 -21.54 54.09
N TYR A 224 6.16 -22.79 53.85
CA TYR A 224 5.34 -23.74 53.10
C TYR A 224 4.03 -24.10 53.84
N GLN A 225 4.09 -24.24 55.16
CA GLN A 225 2.94 -24.56 56.00
C GLN A 225 2.03 -23.35 56.25
N ASN A 226 2.57 -22.13 56.24
CA ASN A 226 1.78 -20.92 56.50
C ASN A 226 1.24 -20.26 55.22
N ASN A 227 1.71 -20.65 54.03
CA ASN A 227 1.28 -20.04 52.77
C ASN A 227 0.45 -20.99 51.90
N ALA A 228 -0.87 -21.02 52.14
CA ALA A 228 -1.81 -21.84 51.39
C ALA A 228 -1.86 -21.49 49.89
N GLU A 229 -1.69 -20.21 49.55
CA GLU A 229 -1.64 -19.74 48.16
C GLU A 229 -0.41 -20.31 47.44
N PHE A 230 0.76 -20.25 48.07
CA PHE A 230 2.00 -20.84 47.56
C PHE A 230 1.88 -22.35 47.39
N ARG A 231 1.27 -23.08 48.35
CA ARG A 231 1.02 -24.52 48.19
C ARG A 231 0.16 -24.81 46.96
N ASN A 232 -0.89 -24.02 46.72
CA ASN A 232 -1.75 -24.19 45.57
C ASN A 232 -1.01 -23.87 44.25
N GLN A 233 -0.27 -22.77 44.20
CA GLN A 233 0.57 -22.39 43.06
C GLN A 233 1.66 -23.43 42.77
N ASN A 234 2.29 -23.99 43.81
CA ASN A 234 3.29 -25.04 43.69
C ASN A 234 2.65 -26.34 43.16
N ARG A 235 1.48 -26.73 43.67
CA ARG A 235 0.70 -27.87 43.15
C ARG A 235 0.37 -27.71 41.67
N ILE A 236 -0.08 -26.52 41.25
CA ILE A 236 -0.36 -26.21 39.84
C ILE A 236 0.93 -26.30 39.00
N SER A 237 2.04 -25.75 39.50
CA SER A 237 3.33 -25.76 38.82
C SER A 237 3.90 -27.17 38.67
N LEU A 238 3.83 -27.99 39.73
CA LEU A 238 4.19 -29.41 39.71
C LEU A 238 3.35 -30.18 38.70
N ASN A 239 2.04 -29.96 38.68
CA ASN A 239 1.14 -30.60 37.71
C ASN A 239 1.49 -30.19 36.25
N ASN A 240 1.75 -28.90 35.99
CA ASN A 240 2.19 -28.43 34.67
C ASN A 240 3.55 -29.00 34.27
N ALA A 241 4.50 -29.10 35.20
CA ALA A 241 5.80 -29.72 34.97
C ALA A 241 5.66 -31.21 34.64
N GLN A 242 4.82 -31.94 35.40
CA GLN A 242 4.46 -33.33 35.11
C GLN A 242 3.84 -33.46 33.71
N LYS A 243 2.85 -32.63 33.35
CA LYS A 243 2.23 -32.64 32.01
C LYS A 243 3.26 -32.42 30.90
N LYS A 244 4.19 -31.49 31.09
CA LYS A 244 5.26 -31.23 30.11
C LYS A 244 6.23 -32.41 30.00
N TYR A 245 6.63 -32.98 31.14
CA TYR A 245 7.50 -34.14 31.19
C TYR A 245 6.87 -35.36 30.51
N TRP A 246 5.61 -35.67 30.84
CA TRP A 246 4.83 -36.77 30.25
C TRP A 246 4.32 -36.47 28.83
N GLY A 247 4.34 -35.21 28.38
CA GLY A 247 4.03 -34.83 27.01
C GLY A 247 5.09 -35.26 26.00
N ASN A 248 6.32 -35.56 26.45
CA ASN A 248 7.40 -36.08 25.61
C ASN A 248 7.28 -37.60 25.43
N ASP A 249 7.26 -38.08 24.19
CA ASP A 249 7.13 -39.49 23.84
C ASP A 249 8.31 -40.34 24.32
N ILE A 250 9.51 -39.77 24.35
CA ILE A 250 10.71 -40.46 24.85
C ILE A 250 10.55 -40.78 26.33
N ASN A 251 10.15 -39.81 27.15
CA ASN A 251 9.96 -40.00 28.60
C ASN A 251 8.87 -41.03 28.91
N LYS A 252 7.78 -41.03 28.12
CA LYS A 252 6.73 -42.06 28.23
C LYS A 252 7.26 -43.45 27.90
N LYS A 253 8.06 -43.58 26.85
CA LYS A 253 8.68 -44.86 26.45
C LYS A 253 9.66 -45.35 27.51
N THR A 254 10.60 -44.50 27.97
CA THR A 254 11.55 -44.85 29.03
C THR A 254 10.86 -45.26 30.32
N GLN A 255 9.80 -44.55 30.73
CA GLN A 255 9.01 -44.97 31.89
C GLN A 255 8.29 -46.29 31.64
N SER A 256 7.69 -46.48 30.45
CA SER A 256 7.02 -47.73 30.09
C SER A 256 7.98 -48.91 30.19
N ASP A 257 9.21 -48.77 29.69
CA ASP A 257 10.23 -49.81 29.73
C ASP A 257 10.69 -50.08 31.18
N LYS A 258 10.87 -49.03 31.99
CA LYS A 258 11.15 -49.18 33.44
C LYS A 258 10.03 -49.90 34.18
N VAL A 259 8.78 -49.56 33.89
CA VAL A 259 7.61 -50.19 34.50
C VAL A 259 7.47 -51.65 34.05
N LYS A 260 7.71 -51.95 32.76
CA LYS A 260 7.75 -53.33 32.25
C LYS A 260 8.84 -54.15 32.93
N LYS A 261 10.05 -53.59 33.08
CA LYS A 261 11.14 -54.24 33.79
C LYS A 261 10.77 -54.49 35.25
N TYR A 262 10.28 -53.47 35.96
CA TYR A 262 9.85 -53.59 37.36
C TYR A 262 8.80 -54.69 37.57
N PHE A 263 7.77 -54.77 36.74
CA PHE A 263 6.75 -55.84 36.86
C PHE A 263 7.21 -57.20 36.29
N GLY A 264 8.27 -57.24 35.48
CA GLY A 264 8.95 -58.48 35.11
C GLY A 264 9.76 -59.04 36.28
N ASP A 265 10.44 -58.16 37.02
CA ASP A 265 11.24 -58.48 38.21
C ASP A 265 10.34 -58.76 39.45
N HIS A 266 9.09 -58.30 39.45
CA HIS A 266 8.10 -58.45 40.54
C HIS A 266 6.71 -58.96 40.06
N PRO A 267 6.60 -60.22 39.59
CA PRO A 267 5.36 -60.78 39.04
C PRO A 267 4.23 -60.95 40.06
N GLU A 268 4.54 -61.10 41.34
CA GLU A 268 3.60 -61.21 42.46
C GLU A 268 2.76 -59.93 42.64
N LEU A 269 3.36 -58.75 42.50
CA LEU A 269 2.68 -57.46 42.60
C LEU A 269 1.65 -57.27 41.47
N LYS A 270 1.93 -57.80 40.28
CA LYS A 270 1.00 -57.75 39.14
C LYS A 270 -0.29 -58.53 39.43
N LYS A 271 -0.18 -59.70 40.09
CA LYS A 271 -1.35 -60.50 40.52
C LYS A 271 -2.18 -59.76 41.57
N ILE A 272 -1.52 -59.13 42.55
CA ILE A 272 -2.18 -58.34 43.61
C ILE A 272 -2.94 -57.15 43.03
N LEU A 273 -2.30 -56.36 42.16
CA LEU A 273 -2.93 -55.17 41.55
C LEU A 273 -4.11 -55.56 40.63
N SER A 274 -4.00 -56.66 39.90
CA SER A 274 -5.11 -57.19 39.09
C SER A 274 -6.32 -57.56 39.95
N LYS A 275 -6.11 -58.21 41.10
CA LYS A 275 -7.19 -58.55 42.04
C LYS A 275 -7.86 -57.27 42.57
N ASN A 276 -7.07 -56.28 42.94
CA ASN A 276 -7.57 -54.99 43.44
C ASN A 276 -8.35 -54.20 42.38
N ALA A 277 -7.90 -54.20 41.12
CA ALA A 277 -8.62 -53.54 40.04
C ALA A 277 -10.00 -54.17 39.78
N LYS A 278 -10.10 -55.51 39.80
CA LYS A 278 -11.38 -56.21 39.68
C LYS A 278 -12.34 -55.84 40.83
N ILE A 279 -11.83 -55.73 42.06
CA ILE A 279 -12.62 -55.29 43.22
C ILE A 279 -13.12 -53.84 43.03
N GLN A 280 -12.29 -52.95 42.49
CA GLN A 280 -12.67 -51.55 42.24
C GLN A 280 -13.74 -51.39 41.15
N TRP A 281 -13.70 -52.20 40.09
CA TRP A 281 -14.71 -52.16 39.02
C TRP A 281 -16.06 -52.76 39.43
N ASN A 282 -16.10 -53.50 40.54
CA ASN A 282 -17.34 -53.95 41.17
C ASN A 282 -17.93 -52.89 42.12
N ASN A 283 -17.27 -51.75 42.32
CA ASN A 283 -17.77 -50.68 43.17
C ASN A 283 -18.70 -49.74 42.38
N GLU A 284 -20.00 -49.95 42.53
CA GLU A 284 -21.04 -49.18 41.84
C GLU A 284 -20.99 -47.68 42.13
N LYS A 285 -20.64 -47.28 43.37
CA LYS A 285 -20.51 -45.85 43.73
C LYS A 285 -19.42 -45.15 42.93
N LEU A 286 -18.32 -45.83 42.68
CA LEU A 286 -17.20 -45.29 41.90
C LEU A 286 -17.56 -45.13 40.42
N LEU A 287 -18.34 -46.06 39.86
CA LEU A 287 -18.80 -46.00 38.48
C LEU A 287 -19.81 -44.87 38.27
N SER A 288 -20.78 -44.74 39.16
CA SER A 288 -21.79 -43.68 39.11
C SER A 288 -21.14 -42.29 39.13
N TRP A 289 -20.20 -42.06 40.07
CA TRP A 289 -19.48 -40.79 40.17
C TRP A 289 -18.73 -40.39 38.88
N ARG A 290 -18.10 -41.36 38.19
CA ARG A 290 -17.40 -41.12 36.93
C ARG A 290 -18.35 -40.71 35.80
N SER A 291 -19.51 -41.35 35.73
CA SER A 291 -20.55 -41.06 34.75
C SER A 291 -21.10 -39.64 34.92
N GLU A 292 -21.53 -39.30 36.14
CA GLU A 292 -22.11 -37.98 36.46
C GLU A 292 -21.13 -36.82 36.21
N THR A 293 -19.87 -36.99 36.59
CA THR A 293 -18.85 -35.96 36.40
C THR A 293 -18.61 -35.65 34.92
N THR A 294 -18.71 -36.67 34.07
CA THR A 294 -18.57 -36.52 32.61
C THR A 294 -19.79 -35.80 32.02
N GLN A 295 -21.01 -36.12 32.46
CA GLN A 295 -22.22 -35.45 31.99
C GLN A 295 -22.25 -33.95 32.33
N LYS A 296 -21.86 -33.56 33.55
CA LYS A 296 -21.85 -32.16 34.01
C LYS A 296 -20.99 -31.22 33.14
N GLN A 297 -20.00 -31.77 32.43
CA GLN A 297 -19.10 -30.98 31.57
C GLN A 297 -19.67 -30.69 30.17
N TRP A 298 -20.68 -31.44 29.71
CA TRP A 298 -21.21 -31.39 28.34
C TRP A 298 -22.54 -30.62 28.24
N THR A 299 -22.52 -29.32 28.54
CA THR A 299 -23.71 -28.44 28.40
C THR A 299 -24.05 -28.13 26.94
N ASP A 300 -25.32 -27.83 26.64
CA ASP A 300 -25.76 -27.53 25.27
C ASP A 300 -25.13 -26.25 24.70
N LYS A 301 -24.94 -25.24 25.54
CA LYS A 301 -24.18 -24.02 25.20
C LYS A 301 -22.74 -24.36 24.80
N PHE A 302 -22.07 -25.26 25.54
CA PHE A 302 -20.72 -25.72 25.21
C PHE A 302 -20.70 -26.52 23.91
N ARG A 303 -21.69 -27.39 23.67
CA ARG A 303 -21.83 -28.16 22.43
C ARG A 303 -21.99 -27.25 21.21
N LYS A 304 -22.88 -26.26 21.26
CA LYS A 304 -23.13 -25.32 20.15
C LYS A 304 -21.91 -24.45 19.84
N ALA A 305 -21.34 -23.80 20.86
CA ALA A 305 -20.16 -22.95 20.70
C ALA A 305 -18.93 -23.73 20.21
N ARG A 306 -18.77 -24.98 20.65
CA ARG A 306 -17.69 -25.85 20.18
C ARG A 306 -17.90 -26.29 18.73
N LYS A 307 -19.14 -26.57 18.31
CA LYS A 307 -19.50 -26.93 16.91
C LYS A 307 -19.25 -25.77 15.94
N GLU A 308 -19.62 -24.54 16.30
CA GLU A 308 -19.40 -23.34 15.47
C GLU A 308 -17.90 -23.05 15.28
N LYS A 309 -17.12 -22.99 16.38
CA LYS A 309 -15.66 -22.78 16.29
C LYS A 309 -14.96 -23.90 15.54
N TYR A 310 -15.41 -25.14 15.72
CA TYR A 310 -14.93 -26.27 14.93
C TYR A 310 -15.18 -26.01 13.45
N ASN A 311 -16.44 -25.79 13.02
CA ASN A 311 -16.79 -25.57 11.62
C ASN A 311 -15.99 -24.44 10.96
N GLN A 312 -15.85 -23.29 11.62
CA GLN A 312 -15.11 -22.14 11.10
C GLN A 312 -13.62 -22.43 10.89
N THR A 313 -13.01 -23.17 11.83
CA THR A 313 -11.59 -23.56 11.74
C THR A 313 -11.32 -24.45 10.53
N PHE A 314 -12.20 -25.42 10.28
CA PHE A 314 -12.07 -26.35 9.16
C PHE A 314 -12.38 -25.69 7.81
N LEU A 315 -13.41 -24.83 7.73
CA LEU A 315 -13.75 -24.10 6.51
C LEU A 315 -12.61 -23.19 6.05
N ASN A 316 -12.11 -22.32 6.95
CA ASN A 316 -11.06 -21.36 6.61
C ASN A 316 -9.74 -22.04 6.27
N SER A 317 -9.37 -23.10 7.00
CA SER A 317 -8.13 -23.84 6.72
C SER A 317 -8.18 -24.54 5.36
N SER A 318 -9.34 -25.09 5.00
CA SER A 318 -9.52 -25.83 3.75
C SER A 318 -9.63 -24.89 2.53
N LEU A 319 -10.38 -23.77 2.63
CA LEU A 319 -10.46 -22.77 1.57
C LEU A 319 -9.12 -22.09 1.29
N LYS A 320 -8.37 -21.75 2.34
CA LYS A 320 -7.02 -21.19 2.20
C LYS A 320 -6.07 -22.15 1.48
N PHE A 321 -6.12 -23.44 1.83
CA PHE A 321 -5.31 -24.45 1.16
C PHE A 321 -5.73 -24.65 -0.30
N ALA A 322 -7.04 -24.70 -0.59
CA ALA A 322 -7.55 -24.76 -1.95
C ALA A 322 -7.14 -23.54 -2.79
N LYS A 323 -7.18 -22.34 -2.19
CA LYS A 323 -6.70 -21.09 -2.82
C LYS A 323 -5.22 -21.13 -3.16
N ASP A 324 -4.38 -21.60 -2.23
CA ASP A 324 -2.94 -21.73 -2.47
C ASP A 324 -2.61 -22.70 -3.62
N LEU A 325 -3.44 -23.71 -3.85
CA LEU A 325 -3.31 -24.64 -4.99
C LEU A 325 -3.78 -23.99 -6.29
N PHE A 326 -4.95 -23.34 -6.26
CA PHE A 326 -5.49 -22.61 -7.39
C PHE A 326 -4.52 -21.52 -7.90
N GLU A 327 -3.89 -20.76 -6.99
CA GLU A 327 -2.89 -19.73 -7.36
C GLU A 327 -1.62 -20.32 -8.01
N LYS A 328 -1.34 -21.60 -7.78
CA LYS A 328 -0.21 -22.31 -8.42
C LYS A 328 -0.61 -22.98 -9.74
N GLY A 329 -1.84 -22.75 -10.21
CA GLY A 329 -2.36 -23.30 -11.45
C GLY A 329 -2.83 -24.75 -11.36
N PHE A 330 -3.04 -25.28 -10.15
CA PHE A 330 -3.53 -26.65 -9.97
C PHE A 330 -5.06 -26.70 -10.00
N ASN A 331 -5.60 -27.78 -10.57
CA ASN A 331 -7.03 -28.05 -10.58
C ASN A 331 -7.49 -28.47 -9.17
N ILE A 332 -8.70 -28.07 -8.78
CA ILE A 332 -9.35 -28.46 -7.52
C ILE A 332 -9.45 -29.98 -7.36
N ASP A 333 -9.53 -30.75 -8.44
CA ASP A 333 -9.52 -32.22 -8.40
C ASP A 333 -8.23 -32.79 -7.81
N GLN A 334 -7.13 -32.03 -7.88
CA GLN A 334 -5.83 -32.40 -7.31
C GLN A 334 -5.73 -32.05 -5.81
N TYR A 335 -6.75 -31.41 -5.23
CA TYR A 335 -6.76 -30.96 -3.84
C TYR A 335 -6.40 -32.08 -2.86
N ASP A 336 -7.03 -33.25 -2.99
CA ASP A 336 -6.79 -34.36 -2.06
C ASP A 336 -5.42 -35.01 -2.27
N ASN A 337 -4.89 -35.00 -3.51
CA ASN A 337 -3.52 -35.46 -3.80
C ASN A 337 -2.48 -34.60 -3.09
N PHE A 338 -2.64 -33.27 -3.16
CA PHE A 338 -1.76 -32.34 -2.43
C PHE A 338 -1.97 -32.39 -0.92
N ARG A 339 -3.21 -32.58 -0.45
CA ARG A 339 -3.52 -32.76 0.98
C ARG A 339 -2.80 -33.99 1.54
N ASN A 340 -2.74 -35.07 0.76
CA ASN A 340 -2.08 -36.31 1.14
C ASN A 340 -0.54 -36.26 1.02
N SER A 341 0.02 -35.42 0.15
CA SER A 341 1.48 -35.26 -0.04
C SER A 341 2.15 -34.31 0.94
N LEU A 342 1.41 -33.68 1.86
CA LEU A 342 1.97 -32.79 2.88
C LEU A 342 2.93 -33.56 3.81
N LYS A 343 4.16 -33.04 3.94
CA LYS A 343 5.20 -33.55 4.88
C LYS A 343 4.71 -33.68 6.33
N LYS A 344 3.67 -32.93 6.71
CA LYS A 344 3.00 -33.03 8.01
C LYS A 344 1.49 -32.98 7.79
N LYS A 345 0.77 -34.03 8.21
CA LYS A 345 -0.70 -34.07 8.15
C LYS A 345 -1.29 -32.91 8.97
N ASN A 346 -2.03 -32.03 8.29
CA ASN A 346 -2.81 -31.00 8.97
C ASN A 346 -4.21 -31.57 9.27
N PRO A 347 -4.56 -31.80 10.55
CA PRO A 347 -5.84 -32.40 10.92
C PRO A 347 -7.05 -31.51 10.61
N ASN A 348 -6.83 -30.22 10.32
CA ASN A 348 -7.89 -29.25 10.05
C ASN A 348 -8.25 -29.13 8.56
N LEU A 349 -7.58 -29.88 7.68
CA LEU A 349 -7.89 -29.92 6.25
C LEU A 349 -8.93 -31.00 5.97
N LEU A 350 -10.13 -30.56 5.60
CA LEU A 350 -11.18 -31.45 5.14
C LEU A 350 -10.81 -32.06 3.79
N LYS A 351 -11.33 -33.26 3.51
CA LYS A 351 -11.37 -33.81 2.15
C LYS A 351 -12.23 -32.90 1.27
N LEU A 352 -11.98 -32.89 -0.04
CA LEU A 352 -12.71 -32.03 -0.96
C LEU A 352 -14.23 -32.28 -0.88
N GLU A 353 -14.64 -33.54 -0.91
CA GLU A 353 -16.04 -33.94 -0.76
C GLU A 353 -16.65 -33.44 0.55
N THR A 354 -15.94 -33.58 1.67
CA THR A 354 -16.43 -33.13 2.97
C THR A 354 -16.55 -31.60 3.05
N LEU A 355 -15.63 -30.86 2.43
CA LEU A 355 -15.71 -29.40 2.34
C LEU A 355 -16.95 -28.99 1.52
N LYS A 356 -17.14 -29.62 0.36
CA LYS A 356 -18.22 -29.37 -0.59
C LYS A 356 -19.60 -29.67 0.02
N THR A 357 -19.79 -30.84 0.64
CA THR A 357 -21.07 -31.22 1.25
C THR A 357 -21.39 -30.38 2.48
N ARG A 358 -20.40 -30.12 3.35
CA ARG A 358 -20.64 -29.48 4.65
C ARG A 358 -20.87 -27.97 4.58
N PHE A 359 -20.34 -27.30 3.56
CA PHE A 359 -20.36 -25.83 3.49
C PHE A 359 -20.91 -25.26 2.18
N PHE A 360 -21.01 -26.06 1.13
CA PHE A 360 -21.38 -25.58 -0.21
C PHE A 360 -22.54 -26.38 -0.83
N ASN A 361 -23.31 -27.14 -0.03
CA ASN A 361 -24.47 -27.92 -0.48
C ASN A 361 -24.19 -28.78 -1.72
N ASN A 362 -23.00 -29.38 -1.78
CA ASN A 362 -22.54 -30.21 -2.89
C ASN A 362 -22.33 -29.46 -4.23
N ASN A 363 -22.40 -28.12 -4.24
CA ASN A 363 -22.27 -27.31 -5.45
C ASN A 363 -20.81 -26.91 -5.70
N ILE A 364 -20.22 -27.47 -6.76
CA ILE A 364 -18.82 -27.22 -7.12
C ILE A 364 -18.59 -25.79 -7.63
N ASN A 365 -19.57 -25.17 -8.29
CA ASN A 365 -19.46 -23.81 -8.81
C ASN A 365 -19.40 -22.81 -7.67
N LEU A 366 -20.20 -23.01 -6.61
CA LEU A 366 -20.13 -22.18 -5.39
C LEU A 366 -18.80 -22.36 -4.65
N LEU A 367 -18.24 -23.57 -4.64
CA LEU A 367 -16.93 -23.82 -4.05
C LEU A 367 -15.82 -23.13 -4.86
N ASN A 368 -15.83 -23.26 -6.18
CA ASN A 368 -14.86 -22.62 -7.07
C ASN A 368 -14.96 -21.09 -6.98
N ASP A 369 -16.16 -20.53 -6.99
CA ASP A 369 -16.39 -19.10 -6.78
C ASP A 369 -15.85 -18.63 -5.41
N ALA A 370 -16.11 -19.41 -4.34
CA ALA A 370 -15.60 -19.11 -3.02
C ALA A 370 -14.08 -19.21 -2.92
N ILE A 371 -13.43 -20.11 -3.66
CA ILE A 371 -11.96 -20.22 -3.73
C ILE A 371 -11.39 -19.05 -4.54
N GLU A 372 -11.96 -18.76 -5.71
CA GLU A 372 -11.52 -17.67 -6.58
C GLU A 372 -11.63 -16.30 -5.91
N ASN A 373 -12.71 -16.09 -5.15
CA ASN A 373 -13.00 -14.85 -4.46
C ASN A 373 -12.63 -14.85 -2.97
N PHE A 374 -12.01 -15.91 -2.44
CA PHE A 374 -11.56 -15.96 -1.06
C PHE A 374 -10.67 -14.74 -0.75
N ASN A 375 -11.17 -13.83 0.10
CA ASN A 375 -10.52 -12.58 0.54
C ASN A 375 -10.63 -11.38 -0.43
N HIS A 376 -11.60 -11.36 -1.36
CA HIS A 376 -11.64 -10.39 -2.48
C HIS A 376 -13.01 -9.80 -2.84
N LYS A 377 -14.10 -10.22 -2.20
CA LYS A 377 -15.44 -9.72 -2.56
C LYS A 377 -15.81 -8.47 -1.77
N ILE A 378 -16.38 -7.47 -2.44
CA ILE A 378 -16.89 -6.26 -1.79
C ILE A 378 -18.23 -6.59 -1.10
N LYS A 379 -18.25 -6.46 0.23
CA LYS A 379 -19.45 -6.67 1.06
C LYS A 379 -20.31 -5.41 1.13
N LYS A 380 -19.71 -4.22 1.22
CA LYS A 380 -20.44 -2.94 1.38
C LYS A 380 -19.58 -1.74 0.93
N ILE A 381 -20.22 -0.68 0.41
CA ILE A 381 -19.58 0.62 0.13
C ILE A 381 -20.40 1.72 0.80
N GLU A 382 -19.76 2.62 1.55
CA GLU A 382 -20.42 3.68 2.30
C GLU A 382 -19.68 5.01 2.12
N TYR A 383 -20.41 6.09 1.82
CA TYR A 383 -19.86 7.45 1.90
C TYR A 383 -19.75 7.87 3.37
N LEU A 384 -18.55 8.20 3.83
CA LEU A 384 -18.37 8.69 5.19
C LEU A 384 -18.85 10.16 5.26
N LYS A 385 -19.62 10.47 6.31
CA LYS A 385 -20.08 11.85 6.58
C LYS A 385 -18.91 12.78 6.92
N ASN A 386 -17.90 12.23 7.58
CA ASN A 386 -16.72 12.98 8.02
C ASN A 386 -15.72 13.08 6.86
N LYS A 387 -15.23 14.30 6.64
CA LYS A 387 -14.16 14.58 5.68
C LYS A 387 -12.82 14.24 6.33
N ILE A 388 -11.88 13.72 5.54
CA ILE A 388 -10.54 13.34 6.01
C ILE A 388 -9.51 14.03 5.12
N ASP A 389 -8.36 14.37 5.70
CA ASP A 389 -7.23 14.88 4.94
C ASP A 389 -6.54 13.74 4.16
N VAL A 390 -6.29 13.97 2.87
CA VAL A 390 -5.75 12.95 1.96
C VAL A 390 -4.50 13.46 1.23
N TYR A 391 -3.55 12.58 0.92
CA TYR A 391 -2.23 12.93 0.36
C TYR A 391 -2.06 12.39 -1.05
N ASP A 392 -1.59 13.14 -2.05
CA ASP A 392 -1.44 12.64 -3.44
C ASP A 392 -0.19 11.73 -3.66
N LEU A 393 -0.15 10.51 -3.08
CA LEU A 393 0.99 9.57 -3.11
C LEU A 393 1.00 8.56 -4.27
N GLU A 394 2.03 8.64 -5.13
CA GLU A 394 2.30 7.70 -6.24
C GLU A 394 3.60 6.92 -6.01
N VAL A 395 3.52 5.58 -5.95
CA VAL A 395 4.68 4.69 -5.98
C VAL A 395 4.77 4.05 -7.37
N SER A 396 5.82 4.41 -8.11
CA SER A 396 6.08 3.92 -9.46
C SER A 396 6.05 2.39 -9.51
N ASN A 397 5.36 1.83 -10.50
CA ASN A 397 5.22 0.38 -10.72
C ASN A 397 4.50 -0.36 -9.57
N THR A 398 3.51 0.26 -8.92
CA THR A 398 2.65 -0.42 -7.94
C THR A 398 1.18 -0.11 -8.17
N HIS A 399 0.33 -1.08 -7.83
CA HIS A 399 -1.09 -1.07 -8.18
C HIS A 399 -2.01 -0.56 -7.05
N ASN A 400 -1.62 -0.74 -5.79
CA ASN A 400 -2.40 -0.31 -4.63
C ASN A 400 -1.43 0.10 -3.53
N PHE A 401 -1.60 1.29 -2.96
CA PHE A 401 -0.89 1.69 -1.75
C PHE A 401 -1.89 2.14 -0.68
N ALA A 402 -1.72 1.61 0.52
CA ALA A 402 -2.46 2.05 1.69
C ALA A 402 -1.51 2.81 2.61
N LEU A 403 -1.85 4.06 2.89
CA LEU A 403 -1.46 4.67 4.15
C LEU A 403 -2.36 4.11 5.24
N SER A 404 -1.83 3.96 6.45
CA SER A 404 -2.47 3.32 7.60
C SER A 404 -3.79 3.93 8.06
N SER A 405 -4.06 5.16 7.64
CA SER A 405 -5.33 5.86 7.82
C SER A 405 -6.45 5.31 6.93
N GLY A 406 -6.14 4.39 6.01
CA GLY A 406 -7.08 3.98 4.97
C GLY A 406 -7.37 5.17 4.08
N VAL A 407 -6.35 5.79 3.49
CA VAL A 407 -6.57 6.79 2.45
C VAL A 407 -5.81 6.29 1.25
N PHE A 408 -6.54 5.63 0.35
CA PHE A 408 -5.99 5.28 -0.95
C PHE A 408 -6.04 6.52 -1.83
N VAL A 409 -4.94 6.71 -2.55
CA VAL A 409 -4.69 7.93 -3.26
C VAL A 409 -4.74 7.66 -4.75
N HIS A 410 -5.56 8.49 -5.37
CA HIS A 410 -5.71 8.77 -6.78
C HIS A 410 -4.52 8.45 -7.71
N ASN A 411 -4.85 7.75 -8.80
CA ASN A 411 -4.23 7.94 -10.11
C ASN A 411 -5.29 8.60 -11.00
N SER A 412 -5.03 9.81 -11.47
CA SER A 412 -5.60 10.28 -12.74
C SER A 412 -4.74 11.39 -13.33
N ALA A 413 -4.61 11.36 -14.66
CA ALA A 413 -4.04 12.37 -15.58
C ALA A 413 -2.59 12.84 -15.37
N LYS A 414 -1.99 12.75 -14.17
CA LYS A 414 -0.64 13.27 -13.85
C LYS A 414 0.52 12.31 -14.18
N GLN A 415 0.24 11.10 -14.64
CA GLN A 415 1.22 10.02 -14.75
C GLN A 415 2.13 10.10 -15.99
N GLY A 416 1.78 10.95 -16.96
CA GLY A 416 2.56 11.14 -18.17
C GLY A 416 3.58 12.27 -18.11
N ARG A 417 3.79 12.97 -16.98
CA ARG A 417 4.68 14.17 -16.91
C ARG A 417 5.97 13.92 -16.13
N ASP A 418 7.04 14.59 -16.52
CA ASP A 418 8.20 14.74 -15.62
C ASP A 418 7.95 15.91 -14.64
N ARG A 419 7.70 15.54 -13.38
CA ARG A 419 7.52 16.46 -12.25
C ARG A 419 8.65 17.47 -12.06
N LYS A 420 9.85 17.22 -12.59
CA LYS A 420 11.01 18.11 -12.42
C LYS A 420 10.84 19.43 -13.15
N PHE A 421 10.17 19.41 -14.31
CA PHE A 421 10.10 20.58 -15.20
C PHE A 421 8.74 20.78 -15.90
N GLN A 422 7.79 19.86 -15.76
CA GLN A 422 6.47 19.96 -16.39
C GLN A 422 5.39 20.17 -15.34
N ALA A 423 4.61 21.25 -15.47
CA ALA A 423 3.38 21.49 -14.72
C ALA A 423 2.17 21.21 -15.63
N ILE A 424 1.06 20.73 -15.06
CA ILE A 424 -0.20 20.52 -15.78
C ILE A 424 -1.28 21.34 -15.08
N LEU A 425 -2.00 22.15 -15.84
CA LEU A 425 -3.21 22.84 -15.42
C LEU A 425 -4.40 22.22 -16.18
N PRO A 426 -5.21 21.34 -15.55
CA PRO A 426 -6.38 20.78 -16.20
C PRO A 426 -7.50 21.84 -16.28
N LEU A 427 -8.00 22.08 -17.49
CA LEU A 427 -9.16 22.94 -17.72
C LEU A 427 -10.40 22.07 -17.92
N ARG A 428 -11.55 22.53 -17.43
CA ARG A 428 -12.81 21.78 -17.49
C ARG A 428 -13.77 22.45 -18.45
N GLY A 429 -14.20 21.70 -19.47
CA GLY A 429 -15.13 22.19 -20.46
C GLY A 429 -14.55 23.31 -21.33
N LYS A 430 -15.45 24.01 -22.04
CA LYS A 430 -15.08 25.15 -22.89
C LYS A 430 -14.86 26.38 -22.01
N ILE A 431 -13.75 27.06 -22.25
CA ILE A 431 -13.38 28.27 -21.51
C ILE A 431 -14.27 29.42 -21.95
N LEU A 432 -14.52 30.37 -21.05
CA LEU A 432 -15.23 31.60 -21.37
C LEU A 432 -14.54 32.33 -22.53
N ASN A 433 -15.31 32.70 -23.55
CA ASN A 433 -14.82 33.56 -24.62
C ASN A 433 -14.59 34.99 -24.06
N VAL A 434 -13.31 35.34 -23.90
CA VAL A 434 -12.93 36.62 -23.31
C VAL A 434 -13.14 37.82 -24.24
N GLU A 435 -13.28 37.59 -25.55
CA GLU A 435 -13.57 38.65 -26.52
C GLU A 435 -14.94 39.30 -26.28
N ARG A 436 -15.92 38.49 -25.86
CA ARG A 436 -17.30 38.92 -25.61
C ARG A 436 -17.58 39.23 -24.15
N ALA A 437 -16.73 38.73 -23.26
CA ALA A 437 -16.94 38.81 -21.83
C ALA A 437 -16.35 40.12 -21.28
N ARG A 438 -17.14 40.83 -20.49
CA ARG A 438 -16.62 41.95 -19.69
C ARG A 438 -15.57 41.44 -18.69
N VAL A 439 -14.62 42.31 -18.34
CA VAL A 439 -13.47 41.99 -17.48
C VAL A 439 -13.90 41.46 -16.10
N ASP A 440 -14.96 42.03 -15.51
CA ASP A 440 -15.55 41.56 -14.25
C ASP A 440 -16.02 40.11 -14.35
N ARG A 441 -16.76 39.78 -15.43
CA ARG A 441 -17.22 38.41 -15.69
C ARG A 441 -16.06 37.46 -15.94
N MET A 442 -15.04 37.90 -16.69
CA MET A 442 -13.82 37.12 -16.92
C MET A 442 -13.13 36.78 -15.59
N LEU A 443 -12.97 37.75 -14.71
CA LEU A 443 -12.38 37.57 -13.39
C LEU A 443 -13.24 36.73 -12.45
N THR A 444 -14.50 36.40 -12.78
CA THR A 444 -15.29 35.44 -11.99
C THR A 444 -15.11 33.98 -12.45
N SER A 445 -14.62 33.74 -13.67
CA SER A 445 -14.37 32.39 -14.18
C SER A 445 -13.20 31.74 -13.45
N GLU A 446 -13.43 30.56 -12.88
CA GLU A 446 -12.42 29.81 -12.13
C GLU A 446 -11.27 29.33 -13.04
N GLU A 447 -11.57 28.97 -14.29
CA GLU A 447 -10.62 28.53 -15.30
C GLU A 447 -9.68 29.68 -15.71
N ILE A 448 -10.22 30.87 -15.94
CA ILE A 448 -9.42 32.06 -16.28
C ILE A 448 -8.59 32.52 -15.08
N LYS A 449 -9.18 32.58 -13.88
CA LYS A 449 -8.42 32.85 -12.64
C LYS A 449 -7.25 31.88 -12.49
N ALA A 450 -7.49 30.59 -12.72
CA ALA A 450 -6.46 29.57 -12.60
C ALA A 450 -5.32 29.76 -13.61
N LEU A 451 -5.62 30.19 -14.84
CA LEU A 451 -4.62 30.55 -15.85
C LEU A 451 -3.80 31.77 -15.43
N ILE A 452 -4.45 32.87 -15.04
CA ILE A 452 -3.79 34.11 -14.61
C ILE A 452 -2.88 33.83 -13.41
N ILE A 453 -3.40 33.10 -12.42
CA ILE A 453 -2.63 32.65 -11.28
C ILE A 453 -1.48 31.80 -11.80
N ALA A 454 -1.67 30.75 -12.59
CA ALA A 454 -0.58 29.88 -13.03
C ALA A 454 0.59 30.65 -13.68
N MET A 455 0.29 31.64 -14.53
CA MET A 455 1.30 32.47 -15.19
C MET A 455 2.09 33.36 -14.21
N GLY A 456 1.41 33.94 -13.21
CA GLY A 456 2.04 34.72 -12.15
C GLY A 456 2.60 36.08 -12.58
N ALA A 457 2.34 36.49 -13.83
CA ALA A 457 2.88 37.72 -14.42
C ALA A 457 1.98 38.95 -14.20
N GLY A 458 0.75 38.80 -13.67
CA GLY A 458 -0.26 39.88 -13.69
C GLY A 458 -1.16 39.78 -14.93
N LEU A 459 -2.04 40.75 -15.15
CA LEU A 459 -3.01 40.77 -16.25
C LEU A 459 -3.04 42.16 -16.90
N GLY A 460 -3.12 42.21 -18.24
CA GLY A 460 -3.25 43.48 -18.97
C GLY A 460 -2.05 44.40 -18.76
N ASP A 461 -2.30 45.66 -18.42
CA ASP A 461 -1.27 46.70 -18.31
C ASP A 461 -0.33 46.51 -17.11
N GLU A 462 -0.75 45.74 -16.09
CA GLU A 462 0.10 45.38 -14.94
C GLU A 462 0.96 44.14 -15.20
N MET A 463 0.91 43.57 -16.41
CA MET A 463 1.62 42.33 -16.71
C MET A 463 3.13 42.55 -16.83
N ASN A 464 3.90 41.82 -16.02
CA ASN A 464 5.35 41.82 -16.01
C ASN A 464 5.88 40.44 -16.44
N LEU A 465 6.50 40.43 -17.62
CA LEU A 465 7.09 39.23 -18.21
C LEU A 465 8.22 38.63 -17.36
N GLU A 466 8.98 39.42 -16.60
CA GLU A 466 10.07 38.92 -15.74
C GLU A 466 9.55 38.05 -14.59
N LYS A 467 8.30 38.26 -14.17
CA LYS A 467 7.66 37.49 -13.09
C LYS A 467 6.99 36.21 -13.60
N ILE A 468 7.08 35.92 -14.90
CA ILE A 468 6.44 34.75 -15.49
C ILE A 468 7.04 33.46 -14.95
N ARG A 469 6.18 32.56 -14.48
CA ARG A 469 6.63 31.30 -13.88
C ARG A 469 7.10 30.27 -14.89
N TYR A 470 6.58 30.33 -16.12
CA TYR A 470 6.79 29.32 -17.15
C TYR A 470 7.15 29.98 -18.48
N HIS A 471 8.35 29.68 -18.97
CA HIS A 471 8.85 30.16 -20.26
C HIS A 471 8.40 29.26 -21.44
N ARG A 472 7.63 28.22 -21.14
CA ARG A 472 7.03 27.31 -22.12
C ARG A 472 5.62 26.96 -21.67
N VAL A 473 4.65 27.62 -22.26
CA VAL A 473 3.23 27.36 -22.10
C VAL A 473 2.80 26.49 -23.28
N ILE A 474 2.37 25.27 -23.00
CA ILE A 474 1.98 24.31 -24.05
C ILE A 474 0.48 24.10 -23.95
N ILE A 475 -0.25 24.49 -24.98
CA ILE A 475 -1.67 24.17 -25.17
C ILE A 475 -1.74 22.73 -25.68
N MET A 476 -2.39 21.87 -24.92
CA MET A 476 -2.60 20.47 -25.26
C MET A 476 -4.10 20.20 -25.22
N THR A 477 -4.71 20.10 -26.40
CA THR A 477 -6.13 19.86 -26.61
C THR A 477 -6.31 18.60 -27.46
N ASP A 478 -7.51 18.04 -27.44
CA ASP A 478 -7.86 16.90 -28.29
C ASP A 478 -7.76 17.27 -29.78
N ALA A 479 -7.57 16.26 -30.64
CA ALA A 479 -7.45 16.42 -32.09
C ALA A 479 -8.82 16.60 -32.78
N ASP A 480 -9.91 16.61 -32.02
CA ASP A 480 -11.26 16.78 -32.51
C ASP A 480 -11.67 18.27 -32.68
N VAL A 481 -12.86 18.46 -33.25
CA VAL A 481 -13.46 19.78 -33.47
C VAL A 481 -13.67 20.59 -32.19
N ASP A 482 -13.93 19.92 -31.06
CA ASP A 482 -14.10 20.58 -29.76
C ASP A 482 -12.76 21.03 -29.18
N GLY A 483 -11.70 20.23 -29.36
CA GLY A 483 -10.32 20.59 -29.03
C GLY A 483 -9.84 21.78 -29.85
N ALA A 484 -10.15 21.83 -31.15
CA ALA A 484 -9.87 22.98 -32.00
C ALA A 484 -10.57 24.25 -31.49
N HIS A 485 -11.83 24.15 -31.04
CA HIS A 485 -12.55 25.28 -30.47
C HIS A 485 -11.94 25.76 -29.14
N ILE A 486 -11.59 24.84 -28.23
CA ILE A 486 -10.90 25.19 -26.97
C ILE A 486 -9.56 25.86 -27.25
N ARG A 487 -8.82 25.38 -28.25
CA ARG A 487 -7.55 25.96 -28.68
C ARG A 487 -7.73 27.41 -29.14
N THR A 488 -8.74 27.70 -29.96
CA THR A 488 -9.05 29.08 -30.39
C THR A 488 -9.39 29.98 -29.21
N LEU A 489 -10.19 29.50 -28.25
CA LEU A 489 -10.53 30.26 -27.02
C LEU A 489 -9.28 30.59 -26.20
N LEU A 490 -8.37 29.63 -26.04
CA LEU A 490 -7.10 29.83 -25.34
C LEU A 490 -6.19 30.81 -26.07
N LEU A 491 -6.07 30.68 -27.40
CA LEU A 491 -5.28 31.61 -28.22
C LEU A 491 -5.82 33.04 -28.11
N THR A 492 -7.15 33.20 -28.12
CA THR A 492 -7.81 34.50 -27.93
C THR A 492 -7.47 35.08 -26.56
N PHE A 493 -7.54 34.27 -25.50
CA PHE A 493 -7.14 34.70 -24.15
C PHE A 493 -5.68 35.14 -24.07
N TYR A 494 -4.75 34.35 -24.62
CA TYR A 494 -3.33 34.73 -24.61
C TYR A 494 -3.07 35.96 -25.47
N TYR A 495 -3.73 36.10 -26.62
CA TYR A 495 -3.58 37.27 -27.48
C TYR A 495 -4.09 38.56 -26.81
N ARG A 496 -5.28 38.52 -26.18
CA ARG A 496 -5.90 39.70 -25.56
C ARG A 496 -5.25 40.13 -24.26
N HIS A 497 -4.79 39.18 -23.44
CA HIS A 497 -4.36 39.49 -22.07
C HIS A 497 -2.90 39.16 -21.75
N PHE A 498 -2.24 38.41 -22.63
CA PHE A 498 -0.87 37.92 -22.44
C PHE A 498 -0.04 38.00 -23.73
N LYS A 499 -0.30 39.00 -24.59
CA LYS A 499 0.42 39.19 -25.86
C LYS A 499 1.95 39.12 -25.74
N PRO A 500 2.61 39.71 -24.70
CA PRO A 500 4.06 39.62 -24.56
C PRO A 500 4.60 38.19 -24.39
N ILE A 501 3.78 37.22 -23.97
CA ILE A 501 4.17 35.79 -23.91
C ILE A 501 4.31 35.20 -25.32
N ILE A 502 3.43 35.62 -26.23
CA ILE A 502 3.48 35.22 -27.64
C ILE A 502 4.67 35.88 -28.31
N ASP A 503 4.86 37.18 -28.08
CA ASP A 503 5.99 37.96 -28.62
C ASP A 503 7.35 37.40 -28.13
N ALA A 504 7.43 36.94 -26.86
CA ALA A 504 8.61 36.27 -26.31
C ALA A 504 8.79 34.81 -26.80
N GLY A 505 7.85 34.28 -27.59
CA GLY A 505 7.91 32.91 -28.13
C GLY A 505 7.67 31.82 -27.09
N TYR A 506 6.99 32.11 -25.98
CA TYR A 506 6.77 31.15 -24.89
C TYR A 506 5.52 30.29 -25.08
N LEU A 507 4.65 30.60 -26.05
CA LEU A 507 3.42 29.86 -26.31
C LEU A 507 3.61 28.79 -27.40
N TYR A 508 3.17 27.58 -27.11
CA TYR A 508 3.27 26.41 -27.98
C TYR A 508 1.96 25.63 -28.02
N ILE A 509 1.76 24.86 -29.09
CA ILE A 509 0.66 23.91 -29.25
C ILE A 509 1.28 22.52 -29.39
N ALA A 510 0.85 21.56 -28.57
CA ALA A 510 1.25 20.16 -28.71
C ALA A 510 0.43 19.48 -29.80
N GLN A 511 1.09 18.65 -30.61
CA GLN A 511 0.44 17.86 -31.64
C GLN A 511 0.36 16.38 -31.20
N PRO A 512 -0.82 15.89 -30.78
CA PRO A 512 -1.00 14.48 -30.47
C PRO A 512 -1.03 13.60 -31.73
N PRO A 513 -0.66 12.32 -31.62
CA PRO A 513 -0.77 11.39 -32.73
C PRO A 513 -2.23 11.03 -33.00
N LEU A 514 -2.54 10.83 -34.27
CA LEU A 514 -3.87 10.46 -34.75
C LEU A 514 -4.07 8.94 -34.77
N TYR A 515 -2.98 8.20 -35.01
CA TYR A 515 -3.03 6.76 -35.17
C TYR A 515 -1.92 6.06 -34.38
N LEU A 516 -2.23 4.88 -33.84
CA LEU A 516 -1.28 3.87 -33.40
C LEU A 516 -1.38 2.67 -34.35
N ILE A 517 -0.28 2.35 -34.99
CA ILE A 517 -0.17 1.23 -35.94
C ILE A 517 0.71 0.17 -35.30
N SER A 518 0.20 -1.06 -35.24
CA SER A 518 0.87 -2.17 -34.56
C SER A 518 0.90 -3.43 -35.42
N GLN A 519 2.07 -4.09 -35.46
CA GLN A 519 2.29 -5.38 -36.13
C GLN A 519 3.12 -6.27 -35.20
N GLY A 520 2.52 -7.32 -34.64
CA GLY A 520 3.19 -8.19 -33.67
C GLY A 520 3.69 -7.42 -32.43
N LYS A 521 5.02 -7.27 -32.30
CA LYS A 521 5.66 -6.54 -31.19
C LYS A 521 6.00 -5.08 -31.52
N THR A 522 5.98 -4.68 -32.79
CA THR A 522 6.34 -3.32 -33.23
C THR A 522 5.13 -2.39 -33.17
N LYS A 523 5.33 -1.19 -32.64
CA LYS A 523 4.33 -0.13 -32.50
C LYS A 523 4.91 1.17 -33.04
N GLN A 524 4.15 1.88 -33.87
CA GLN A 524 4.52 3.20 -34.40
C GLN A 524 3.31 4.13 -34.36
N TYR A 525 3.56 5.42 -34.14
CA TYR A 525 2.54 6.45 -34.11
C TYR A 525 2.59 7.27 -35.41
N ALA A 526 1.42 7.68 -35.91
CA ALA A 526 1.30 8.55 -37.07
C ALA A 526 0.54 9.83 -36.68
N TYR A 527 1.01 10.98 -37.17
CA TYR A 527 0.46 12.32 -36.90
C TYR A 527 -0.29 12.90 -38.11
N SER A 528 -0.33 12.18 -39.22
CA SER A 528 -1.11 12.49 -40.42
C SER A 528 -1.55 11.21 -41.13
N ASP A 529 -2.54 11.33 -42.02
CA ASP A 529 -2.95 10.23 -42.89
C ASP A 529 -1.83 9.79 -43.85
N ASP A 530 -1.03 10.73 -44.35
CA ASP A 530 0.12 10.42 -45.22
C ASP A 530 1.19 9.62 -44.48
N GLU A 531 1.48 9.96 -43.23
CA GLU A 531 2.39 9.18 -42.38
C GLU A 531 1.83 7.78 -42.09
N LYS A 532 0.51 7.68 -41.87
CA LYS A 532 -0.15 6.38 -41.66
C LYS A 532 0.03 5.47 -42.87
N GLU A 533 -0.22 5.96 -44.08
CA GLU A 533 -0.03 5.18 -45.31
C GLU A 533 1.43 4.76 -45.52
N LYS A 534 2.38 5.67 -45.24
CA LYS A 534 3.82 5.35 -45.31
C LYS A 534 4.23 4.26 -44.32
N ILE A 535 3.74 4.34 -43.07
CA ILE A 535 4.03 3.35 -42.03
C ILE A 535 3.42 1.99 -42.39
N ILE A 536 2.19 1.97 -42.89
CA ILE A 536 1.54 0.73 -43.39
C ILE A 536 2.33 0.13 -44.56
N GLY A 537 2.80 0.97 -45.49
CA GLY A 537 3.60 0.52 -46.63
C GLY A 537 4.96 -0.08 -46.26
N ALA A 538 5.53 0.32 -45.12
CA ALA A 538 6.79 -0.20 -44.60
C ALA A 538 6.65 -1.53 -43.82
N PHE A 539 5.44 -1.89 -43.38
CA PHE A 539 5.18 -3.12 -42.65
C PHE A 539 5.10 -4.35 -43.58
N ASN A 540 5.40 -5.54 -43.02
CA ASN A 540 5.41 -6.77 -43.80
C ASN A 540 3.96 -7.19 -44.13
N LYS A 541 3.59 -7.20 -45.41
CA LYS A 541 2.23 -7.49 -45.89
C LYS A 541 1.69 -8.88 -45.50
N THR A 542 2.54 -9.80 -45.04
CA THR A 542 2.14 -11.16 -44.65
C THR A 542 1.57 -11.28 -43.24
N GLN A 543 1.74 -10.26 -42.38
CA GLN A 543 1.21 -10.26 -41.00
C GLN A 543 0.08 -9.24 -40.82
N PRO A 544 -0.94 -9.55 -39.98
CA PRO A 544 -2.04 -8.63 -39.74
C PRO A 544 -1.55 -7.36 -39.05
N ILE A 545 -1.99 -6.21 -39.59
CA ILE A 545 -1.71 -4.87 -39.04
C ILE A 545 -2.96 -4.43 -38.26
N ASN A 546 -2.77 -3.96 -37.04
CA ASN A 546 -3.83 -3.38 -36.22
C ASN A 546 -3.64 -1.86 -36.12
N ILE A 547 -4.66 -1.11 -36.52
CA ILE A 547 -4.67 0.35 -36.56
C ILE A 547 -5.69 0.85 -35.54
N GLN A 548 -5.24 1.65 -34.58
CA GLN A 548 -6.08 2.32 -33.60
C GLN A 548 -6.06 3.83 -33.87
N ARG A 549 -7.23 4.44 -34.09
CA ARG A 549 -7.36 5.90 -34.20
C ARG A 549 -7.64 6.51 -32.82
N TYR A 550 -6.96 7.59 -32.49
CA TYR A 550 -7.22 8.38 -31.29
C TYR A 550 -8.14 9.55 -31.64
N LYS A 551 -9.22 9.72 -30.87
CA LYS A 551 -10.12 10.88 -30.99
C LYS A 551 -9.82 11.96 -29.95
N GLY A 552 -9.31 11.55 -28.79
CA GLY A 552 -8.93 12.46 -27.73
C GLY A 552 -7.75 11.94 -26.91
N LEU A 553 -7.08 12.85 -26.22
CA LEU A 553 -5.95 12.59 -25.33
C LEU A 553 -6.34 11.64 -24.18
N GLY A 554 -7.61 11.63 -23.78
CA GLY A 554 -8.15 10.74 -22.75
C GLY A 554 -8.21 9.26 -23.14
N GLU A 555 -8.10 8.93 -24.43
CA GLU A 555 -8.06 7.55 -24.93
C GLU A 555 -6.65 6.94 -24.86
N MET A 556 -5.63 7.77 -24.65
CA MET A 556 -4.25 7.36 -24.50
C MET A 556 -3.95 6.96 -23.06
N ASN A 557 -3.22 5.85 -22.88
CA ASN A 557 -2.67 5.55 -21.57
C ASN A 557 -1.51 6.52 -21.24
N PRO A 558 -1.12 6.67 -19.96
CA PRO A 558 -0.11 7.65 -19.57
C PRO A 558 1.27 7.48 -20.22
N ILE A 559 1.65 6.25 -20.57
CA ILE A 559 2.93 5.95 -21.22
C ILE A 559 2.87 6.42 -22.67
N GLN A 560 1.77 6.14 -23.38
CA GLN A 560 1.52 6.61 -24.75
C GLN A 560 1.53 8.14 -24.79
N LEU A 561 0.85 8.79 -23.85
CA LEU A 561 0.83 10.26 -23.76
C LEU A 561 2.24 10.83 -23.53
N TRP A 562 3.04 10.20 -22.65
CA TRP A 562 4.43 10.61 -22.42
C TRP A 562 5.27 10.48 -23.69
N GLU A 563 5.31 9.29 -24.29
CA GLU A 563 6.14 8.98 -25.47
C GLU A 563 5.84 9.88 -26.67
N THR A 564 4.59 10.33 -26.80
CA THR A 564 4.12 11.01 -28.02
C THR A 564 4.02 12.52 -27.88
N THR A 565 3.56 13.03 -26.74
CA THR A 565 3.22 14.46 -26.59
C THR A 565 4.00 15.19 -25.51
N MET A 566 4.52 14.47 -24.51
CA MET A 566 5.12 15.11 -23.34
C MET A 566 6.64 14.96 -23.27
N ASP A 567 7.21 13.89 -23.81
CA ASP A 567 8.65 13.63 -23.80
C ASP A 567 9.41 14.67 -24.66
N PRO A 568 10.34 15.47 -24.08
CA PRO A 568 11.12 16.44 -24.83
C PRO A 568 11.92 15.88 -26.01
N GLN A 569 12.23 14.58 -26.03
CA GLN A 569 12.99 13.95 -27.11
C GLN A 569 12.12 13.63 -28.34
N ASN A 570 10.84 13.33 -28.12
CA ASN A 570 9.98 12.73 -29.15
C ASN A 570 8.76 13.61 -29.51
N ARG A 571 8.40 14.56 -28.66
CA ARG A 571 7.20 15.39 -28.85
C ARG A 571 7.33 16.37 -30.02
N ILE A 572 6.20 16.63 -30.67
CA ILE A 572 6.05 17.65 -31.70
C ILE A 572 5.31 18.86 -31.10
N LEU A 573 5.96 20.02 -31.11
CA LEU A 573 5.40 21.29 -30.63
C LEU A 573 5.44 22.34 -31.74
N LEU A 574 4.31 23.03 -31.94
CA LEU A 574 4.21 24.19 -32.83
C LEU A 574 4.34 25.46 -31.99
N GLN A 575 5.34 26.30 -32.28
CA GLN A 575 5.49 27.60 -31.61
C GLN A 575 4.53 28.62 -32.23
N VAL A 576 3.77 29.33 -31.40
CA VAL A 576 2.85 30.38 -31.86
C VAL A 576 3.63 31.69 -32.08
N ARG A 577 3.39 32.36 -33.20
CA ARG A 577 3.97 33.65 -33.57
C ARG A 577 2.89 34.60 -34.08
N ILE A 578 3.15 35.91 -33.98
CA ILE A 578 2.32 36.96 -34.54
C ILE A 578 3.13 37.61 -35.65
N ASP A 579 2.74 37.38 -36.91
CA ASP A 579 3.43 37.96 -38.07
C ASP A 579 2.92 39.38 -38.34
N GLU A 580 1.59 39.54 -38.46
CA GLU A 580 0.91 40.83 -38.65
C GLU A 580 -0.09 41.05 -37.52
N ALA A 581 0.21 41.98 -36.60
CA ALA A 581 -0.63 42.23 -35.43
C ALA A 581 -2.02 42.76 -35.81
N GLU A 582 -2.10 43.66 -36.79
CA GLU A 582 -3.37 44.25 -37.25
C GLU A 582 -4.30 43.19 -37.82
N ARG A 583 -3.79 42.36 -38.73
CA ARG A 583 -4.55 41.25 -39.32
C ARG A 583 -4.97 40.20 -38.29
N ALA A 584 -4.10 39.89 -37.33
CA ALA A 584 -4.45 38.98 -36.24
C ALA A 584 -5.61 39.55 -35.40
N ASP A 585 -5.59 40.85 -35.12
CA ASP A 585 -6.64 41.54 -34.37
C ASP A 585 -8.00 41.48 -35.07
N GLU A 586 -8.02 41.78 -36.37
CA GLU A 586 -9.22 41.68 -37.20
C GLU A 586 -9.82 40.27 -37.19
N VAL A 587 -8.95 39.26 -37.32
CA VAL A 587 -9.37 37.84 -37.33
C VAL A 587 -9.94 37.43 -35.97
N PHE A 588 -9.31 37.79 -34.86
CA PHE A 588 -9.85 37.50 -33.52
C PHE A 588 -11.17 38.22 -33.27
N SER A 589 -11.27 39.50 -33.63
CA SER A 589 -12.50 40.29 -33.49
C SER A 589 -13.66 39.70 -34.32
N MET A 590 -13.40 39.31 -35.57
CA MET A 590 -14.41 38.69 -36.45
C MET A 590 -14.84 37.30 -35.96
N LEU A 591 -13.89 36.43 -35.61
CA LEU A 591 -14.18 35.04 -35.23
C LEU A 591 -14.74 34.92 -33.81
N MET A 592 -14.34 35.81 -32.90
CA MET A 592 -14.64 35.67 -31.47
C MET A 592 -15.55 36.77 -30.93
N GLY A 593 -15.76 37.88 -31.64
CA GLY A 593 -16.57 39.03 -31.18
C GLY A 593 -18.08 38.79 -31.12
N ASP A 594 -18.86 39.87 -31.00
CA ASP A 594 -20.32 39.79 -30.91
C ASP A 594 -21.03 39.81 -32.27
N GLU A 595 -20.35 40.26 -33.33
CA GLU A 595 -20.96 40.40 -34.65
C GLU A 595 -21.12 39.05 -35.37
N VAL A 596 -22.37 38.63 -35.52
CA VAL A 596 -22.73 37.37 -36.21
C VAL A 596 -22.56 37.46 -37.74
N PRO A 597 -22.99 38.54 -38.44
CA PRO A 597 -22.97 38.58 -39.91
C PRO A 597 -21.56 38.44 -40.54
N PRO A 598 -20.51 39.14 -40.08
CA PRO A 598 -19.16 39.00 -40.62
C PRO A 598 -18.60 37.59 -40.46
N ARG A 599 -18.77 36.98 -39.26
CA ARG A 599 -18.38 35.60 -39.00
C ARG A 599 -19.08 34.61 -39.92
N LYS A 600 -20.39 34.77 -40.12
CA LYS A 600 -21.17 33.89 -40.98
C LYS A 600 -20.67 33.96 -42.43
N ARG A 601 -20.41 35.17 -42.95
CA ARG A 601 -19.82 35.36 -44.28
C ARG A 601 -18.45 34.72 -44.37
N PHE A 602 -17.57 34.95 -43.39
CA PHE A 602 -16.23 34.35 -43.37
C PHE A 602 -16.28 32.82 -43.43
N ILE A 603 -17.12 32.18 -42.62
CA ILE A 603 -17.31 30.73 -42.62
C ILE A 603 -17.85 30.28 -43.99
N GLN A 604 -18.86 30.94 -44.55
CA GLN A 604 -19.43 30.57 -45.84
C GLN A 604 -18.43 30.69 -46.99
N THR A 605 -17.61 31.74 -47.01
CA THR A 605 -16.60 31.98 -48.05
C THR A 605 -15.44 30.98 -47.97
N HIS A 606 -15.01 30.62 -46.75
CA HIS A 606 -13.79 29.82 -46.57
C HIS A 606 -14.05 28.34 -46.24
N ALA A 607 -15.28 27.93 -45.90
CA ALA A 607 -15.59 26.54 -45.52
C ALA A 607 -15.17 25.49 -46.55
N GLN A 608 -15.24 25.81 -47.85
CA GLN A 608 -14.83 24.89 -48.93
C GLN A 608 -13.32 24.92 -49.23
N SER A 609 -12.61 25.95 -48.77
CA SER A 609 -11.17 26.12 -48.98
C SER A 609 -10.31 25.48 -47.87
N VAL A 610 -10.94 25.12 -46.74
CA VAL A 610 -10.26 24.47 -45.61
C VAL A 610 -10.09 22.99 -45.92
N GLN A 611 -8.88 22.58 -46.32
CA GLN A 611 -8.59 21.19 -46.70
C GLN A 611 -8.50 20.22 -45.51
N ASN A 612 -8.33 20.70 -44.27
CA ASN A 612 -8.08 19.86 -43.10
C ASN A 612 -8.92 20.29 -41.88
N LEU A 613 -10.19 19.92 -41.83
CA LEU A 613 -11.03 20.10 -40.62
C LEU A 613 -11.13 18.85 -39.73
N ASP A 614 -10.67 17.69 -40.20
CA ASP A 614 -10.62 16.42 -39.44
C ASP A 614 -9.37 15.60 -39.83
N VAL A 615 -8.16 16.17 -39.67
CA VAL A 615 -6.92 15.40 -39.66
C VAL A 615 -6.43 15.32 -38.23
#